data_AF-A0A925TIR8-F1
#
_entry.id   AF-A0A925TIR8-F1
#
_cell.length_a   1.000
_cell.length_b   1.000
_cell.length_c   1.000
_cell.angle_alpha   90.00
_cell.angle_beta   90.00
_cell.angle_gamma   90.00
#
_symmetry.space_group_name_H-M   'P 1'
#
loop_
_entity.id
_entity.type
_entity.pdbx_description
1 polymer ?
#
loop_
_entity_poly.entity_id
_entity_poly.type
_entity_poly.pdbx_seq_one_letter_code
_entity_poly.pdbx_strand_id
1 'polypeptide(L)'
;LDRLRATLSTNPDLEYAHYNLGWLLLESSPAASAAHFLESIRLAPQRGGVYLGIGLARIQLNDTDGAVRAFAAEWLLDPATAWSPVWNQPPLAALRSRIHSLARETALARNHGIDPWNELSKPAPAGEPYRRIRNGYGVLMGHPEGVPPVDYPVFVRAQLPPDLRARIPAFAWLDGRTLHRFLQAPAPTN
;
A
#
# COMPACT_ATOMS: atom_id res chain seq x y z
N LEU A 1 -14.50 13.59 -9.14
CA LEU A 1 -13.37 13.69 -10.10
C LEU A 1 -13.06 15.14 -10.45
N ASP A 2 -14.04 15.92 -10.90
CA ASP A 2 -13.82 17.29 -11.40
C ASP A 2 -13.21 18.24 -10.38
N ARG A 3 -13.63 18.15 -9.11
CA ARG A 3 -13.04 18.97 -8.03
C ARG A 3 -11.55 18.69 -7.82
N LEU A 4 -11.12 17.42 -7.90
CA LEU A 4 -9.71 17.05 -7.74
C LEU A 4 -8.88 17.48 -8.96
N ARG A 5 -9.45 17.42 -10.16
CA ARG A 5 -8.82 17.93 -11.38
C ARG A 5 -8.63 19.45 -11.33
N ALA A 6 -9.64 20.21 -10.88
CA ALA A 6 -9.55 21.65 -10.68
C ALA A 6 -8.53 22.04 -9.58
N THR A 7 -8.43 21.22 -8.53
CA THR A 7 -7.39 21.37 -7.52
C THR A 7 -6.00 21.23 -8.14
N LEU A 8 -5.77 20.19 -8.95
CA LEU A 8 -4.48 19.98 -9.62
C LEU A 8 -4.18 21.02 -10.70
N SER A 9 -5.18 21.60 -11.35
CA SER A 9 -4.95 22.71 -12.29
C SER A 9 -4.48 23.98 -11.59
N THR A 10 -4.81 24.14 -10.30
CA THR A 10 -4.39 25.30 -9.49
C THR A 10 -3.05 25.04 -8.81
N ASN A 11 -2.84 23.82 -8.30
CA ASN A 11 -1.57 23.39 -7.72
C ASN A 11 -1.30 21.92 -8.12
N PRO A 12 -0.38 21.70 -9.10
CA PRO A 12 -0.04 20.36 -9.56
C PRO A 12 0.68 19.50 -8.53
N ASP A 13 1.37 20.08 -7.55
CA ASP A 13 2.20 19.35 -6.59
C ASP A 13 1.41 18.89 -5.34
N LEU A 14 0.10 18.67 -5.48
CA LEU A 14 -0.76 18.22 -4.39
C LEU A 14 -0.86 16.70 -4.34
N GLU A 15 0.01 16.11 -3.52
CA GLU A 15 0.12 14.66 -3.33
C GLU A 15 -1.22 13.98 -3.05
N TYR A 16 -2.01 14.50 -2.09
CA TYR A 16 -3.28 13.87 -1.72
C TYR A 16 -4.30 13.89 -2.86
N ALA A 17 -4.22 14.88 -3.78
CA ALA A 17 -5.10 14.97 -4.93
C ALA A 17 -4.73 13.89 -5.95
N HIS A 18 -3.43 13.69 -6.19
CA HIS A 18 -2.91 12.56 -6.96
C HIS A 18 -3.29 11.21 -6.34
N TYR A 19 -3.08 11.02 -5.03
CA TYR A 19 -3.50 9.82 -4.29
C TYR A 19 -4.99 9.50 -4.51
N ASN A 20 -5.87 10.49 -4.27
CA ASN A 20 -7.31 10.29 -4.39
C ASN A 20 -7.76 10.04 -5.84
N LEU A 21 -7.16 10.74 -6.81
CA LEU A 21 -7.45 10.49 -8.23
C LEU A 21 -6.99 9.11 -8.67
N GLY A 22 -5.84 8.63 -8.20
CA GLY A 22 -5.36 7.28 -8.46
C GLY A 22 -6.39 6.23 -8.07
N TRP A 23 -6.92 6.32 -6.84
CA TRP A 23 -7.95 5.40 -6.36
C TRP A 23 -9.27 5.53 -7.13
N LEU A 24 -9.73 6.76 -7.40
CA LEU A 24 -10.99 6.99 -8.12
C LEU A 24 -10.95 6.53 -9.58
N LEU A 25 -9.77 6.53 -10.20
CA LEU A 25 -9.59 6.15 -11.59
C LEU A 25 -9.28 4.66 -11.76
N LEU A 26 -8.98 3.94 -10.68
CA LEU A 26 -8.48 2.56 -10.73
C LEU A 26 -9.30 1.67 -11.66
N GLU A 27 -10.62 1.60 -11.46
CA GLU A 27 -11.52 0.75 -12.25
C GLU A 27 -11.82 1.29 -13.66
N SER A 28 -11.84 2.60 -13.82
CA SER A 28 -12.27 3.25 -15.08
C SER A 28 -11.13 3.48 -16.08
N SER A 29 -9.91 3.66 -15.57
CA SER A 29 -8.72 4.00 -16.35
C SER A 29 -7.46 3.62 -15.55
N PRO A 30 -7.07 2.34 -15.57
CA PRO A 30 -5.93 1.88 -14.77
C PRO A 30 -4.61 2.53 -15.20
N ALA A 31 -4.47 2.92 -16.46
CA ALA A 31 -3.32 3.69 -16.93
C ALA A 31 -3.23 5.09 -16.29
N ALA A 32 -4.35 5.83 -16.24
CA ALA A 32 -4.40 7.13 -15.58
C ALA A 32 -4.24 7.00 -14.06
N SER A 33 -4.83 5.95 -13.48
CA SER A 33 -4.66 5.60 -12.07
C SER A 33 -3.19 5.42 -11.70
N ALA A 34 -2.46 4.59 -12.45
CA ALA A 34 -1.04 4.37 -12.24
C ALA A 34 -0.23 5.67 -12.38
N ALA A 35 -0.54 6.52 -13.35
CA ALA A 35 0.14 7.81 -13.53
C ALA A 35 -0.05 8.75 -12.32
N HIS A 36 -1.27 8.84 -11.79
CA HIS A 36 -1.52 9.66 -10.60
C HIS A 36 -0.85 9.08 -9.35
N PHE A 37 -0.82 7.75 -9.19
CA PHE A 37 -0.08 7.14 -8.08
C PHE A 37 1.44 7.34 -8.19
N LEU A 38 2.00 7.27 -9.40
CA LEU A 38 3.43 7.56 -9.63
C LEU A 38 3.78 9.00 -9.22
N GLU A 39 2.88 9.94 -9.48
CA GLU A 39 3.08 11.34 -9.07
C GLU A 39 2.91 11.53 -7.55
N SER A 40 1.97 10.80 -6.94
CA SER A 40 1.84 10.77 -5.47
C SER A 40 3.12 10.26 -4.79
N ILE A 41 3.75 9.17 -5.28
CA ILE A 41 5.04 8.72 -4.71
C ILE A 41 6.22 9.64 -5.05
N ARG A 42 6.16 10.41 -6.13
CA ARG A 42 7.19 11.43 -6.42
C ARG A 42 7.18 12.51 -5.35
N LEU A 43 5.98 12.92 -4.92
CA LEU A 43 5.75 13.97 -3.93
C LEU A 43 5.91 13.47 -2.49
N ALA A 44 5.35 12.30 -2.17
CA ALA A 44 5.50 11.63 -0.88
C ALA A 44 5.79 10.14 -1.05
N PRO A 45 7.07 9.75 -1.18
CA PRO A 45 7.47 8.36 -1.35
C PRO A 45 7.08 7.43 -0.19
N GLN A 46 6.83 7.98 0.99
CA GLN A 46 6.47 7.21 2.19
C GLN A 46 4.95 7.15 2.41
N ARG A 47 4.15 7.52 1.42
CA ARG A 47 2.69 7.44 1.51
C ARG A 47 2.24 5.98 1.43
N GLY A 48 1.82 5.43 2.56
CA GLY A 48 1.23 4.08 2.64
C GLY A 48 -0.03 3.95 1.77
N GLY A 49 -0.25 2.76 1.22
CA GLY A 49 -1.36 2.43 0.33
C GLY A 49 -1.16 2.86 -1.13
N VAL A 50 -0.22 3.75 -1.45
CA VAL A 50 0.02 4.14 -2.85
C VAL A 50 0.64 2.99 -3.64
N TYR A 51 1.60 2.26 -3.07
CA TYR A 51 2.25 1.16 -3.76
C TYR A 51 1.28 0.00 -3.98
N LEU A 52 0.36 -0.24 -3.04
CA LEU A 52 -0.80 -1.12 -3.28
C LEU A 52 -1.63 -0.65 -4.48
N GLY A 53 -1.97 0.64 -4.55
CA GLY A 53 -2.73 1.22 -5.68
C GLY A 53 -2.02 1.05 -7.03
N ILE A 54 -0.70 1.29 -7.08
CA ILE A 54 0.12 1.04 -8.28
C ILE A 54 0.07 -0.43 -8.68
N GLY A 55 0.20 -1.35 -7.71
CA GLY A 55 0.16 -2.77 -7.98
C GLY A 55 -1.18 -3.21 -8.56
N LEU A 56 -2.30 -2.75 -7.97
CA LEU A 56 -3.65 -3.04 -8.49
C LEU A 56 -3.85 -2.49 -9.91
N ALA A 57 -3.43 -1.26 -10.16
CA ALA A 57 -3.51 -0.66 -11.50
C ALA A 57 -2.70 -1.47 -12.53
N ARG A 58 -1.50 -1.93 -12.16
CA ARG A 58 -0.65 -2.78 -13.00
C ARG A 58 -1.26 -4.17 -13.28
N ILE A 59 -1.96 -4.77 -12.31
CA ILE A 59 -2.72 -5.99 -12.55
C ILE A 59 -3.78 -5.78 -13.63
N GLN A 60 -4.54 -4.68 -13.57
CA GLN A 60 -5.54 -4.38 -14.59
C GLN A 60 -4.90 -4.07 -15.97
N LEU A 61 -3.65 -3.62 -16.00
CA LEU A 61 -2.85 -3.42 -17.21
C LEU A 61 -2.12 -4.69 -17.70
N ASN A 62 -2.36 -5.84 -17.06
CA ASN A 62 -1.66 -7.11 -17.31
C ASN A 62 -0.12 -7.07 -17.06
N ASP A 63 0.39 -6.04 -16.40
CA ASP A 63 1.79 -5.94 -15.96
C ASP A 63 1.97 -6.63 -14.60
N THR A 64 1.95 -7.96 -14.62
CA THR A 64 2.04 -8.76 -13.38
C THR A 64 3.38 -8.57 -12.69
N ASP A 65 4.48 -8.45 -13.44
CA ASP A 65 5.82 -8.29 -12.85
C ASP A 65 6.00 -6.93 -12.19
N GLY A 66 5.52 -5.88 -12.83
CA GLY A 66 5.46 -4.55 -12.22
C GLY A 66 4.52 -4.51 -11.03
N ALA A 67 3.41 -5.26 -11.05
CA ALA A 67 2.51 -5.35 -9.90
C ALA A 67 3.18 -6.00 -8.69
N VAL A 68 3.89 -7.12 -8.88
CA VAL A 68 4.67 -7.78 -7.82
C VAL A 68 5.71 -6.84 -7.23
N ARG A 69 6.42 -6.07 -8.05
CA ARG A 69 7.35 -5.02 -7.57
C ARG A 69 6.64 -3.97 -6.73
N ALA A 70 5.50 -3.46 -7.18
CA ALA A 70 4.76 -2.45 -6.44
C ALA A 70 4.26 -2.98 -5.09
N PHE A 71 3.70 -4.19 -5.04
CA PHE A 71 3.29 -4.81 -3.78
C PHE A 71 4.46 -5.10 -2.84
N ALA A 72 5.60 -5.54 -3.38
CA ALA A 72 6.81 -5.73 -2.59
C ALA A 72 7.29 -4.39 -2.01
N ALA A 73 7.15 -3.28 -2.74
CA ALA A 73 7.47 -1.95 -2.24
C ALA A 73 6.55 -1.52 -1.08
N GLU A 74 5.25 -1.86 -1.12
CA GLU A 74 4.32 -1.61 0.00
C GLU A 74 4.78 -2.35 1.27
N TRP A 75 5.17 -3.63 1.12
CA TRP A 75 5.69 -4.43 2.23
C TRP A 75 7.01 -3.87 2.73
N LEU A 76 7.91 -3.49 1.83
CA LEU A 76 9.19 -2.89 2.16
C LEU A 76 9.03 -1.51 2.83
N LEU A 77 7.96 -0.76 2.56
CA LEU A 77 7.65 0.50 3.24
C LEU A 77 7.13 0.27 4.67
N ASP A 78 6.14 -0.61 4.82
CA ASP A 78 5.56 -1.01 6.10
C ASP A 78 5.40 -2.53 6.13
N PRO A 79 6.36 -3.28 6.70
CA PRO A 79 6.29 -4.73 6.71
C PRO A 79 5.05 -5.25 7.44
N ALA A 80 4.49 -4.48 8.38
CA ALA A 80 3.27 -4.87 9.09
C ALA A 80 2.06 -5.02 8.14
N THR A 81 2.06 -4.31 7.00
CA THR A 81 0.98 -4.40 6.01
C THR A 81 0.88 -5.76 5.36
N ALA A 82 1.97 -6.52 5.28
CA ALA A 82 2.01 -7.83 4.65
C ALA A 82 1.20 -8.90 5.42
N TRP A 83 0.87 -8.64 6.69
CA TRP A 83 -0.09 -9.44 7.48
C TRP A 83 -1.54 -9.01 7.32
N SER A 84 -1.83 -7.97 6.52
CA SER A 84 -3.20 -7.56 6.24
C SER A 84 -3.99 -8.71 5.58
N PRO A 85 -5.25 -8.96 5.99
CA PRO A 85 -6.09 -9.99 5.36
C PRO A 85 -6.29 -9.80 3.85
N VAL A 86 -6.06 -8.59 3.32
CA VAL A 86 -6.21 -8.27 1.89
C VAL A 86 -5.32 -9.15 1.01
N TRP A 87 -4.14 -9.57 1.49
CA TRP A 87 -3.20 -10.41 0.73
C TRP A 87 -3.62 -11.87 0.59
N ASN A 88 -4.68 -12.28 1.30
CA ASN A 88 -5.28 -13.61 1.18
C ASN A 88 -6.45 -13.64 0.18
N GLN A 89 -6.84 -12.49 -0.37
CA GLN A 89 -7.92 -12.38 -1.34
C GLN A 89 -7.37 -12.40 -2.77
N PRO A 90 -8.09 -12.96 -3.76
CA PRO A 90 -7.73 -12.80 -5.17
C PRO A 90 -7.76 -11.31 -5.61
N PRO A 91 -6.92 -10.89 -6.57
CA PRO A 91 -5.85 -11.66 -7.23
C PRO A 91 -4.54 -11.71 -6.41
N LEU A 92 -4.46 -10.99 -5.29
CA LEU A 92 -3.24 -10.80 -4.49
C LEU A 92 -2.70 -12.12 -3.91
N ALA A 93 -3.60 -13.03 -3.51
CA ALA A 93 -3.25 -14.34 -2.97
C ALA A 93 -2.33 -15.14 -3.89
N ALA A 94 -2.57 -15.08 -5.21
CA ALA A 94 -1.78 -15.80 -6.21
C ALA A 94 -0.36 -15.23 -6.37
N LEU A 95 -0.17 -13.96 -6.03
CA LEU A 95 1.12 -13.26 -6.16
C LEU A 95 1.90 -13.23 -4.84
N ARG A 96 1.27 -13.63 -3.74
CA ARG A 96 1.85 -13.51 -2.39
C ARG A 96 3.24 -14.13 -2.25
N SER A 97 3.47 -15.31 -2.82
CA SER A 97 4.78 -15.98 -2.78
C SER A 97 5.85 -15.19 -3.52
N ARG A 98 5.52 -14.62 -4.69
CA ARG A 98 6.43 -13.80 -5.50
C ARG A 98 6.73 -12.45 -4.84
N ILE A 99 5.71 -11.84 -4.23
CA ILE A 99 5.86 -10.59 -3.47
C ILE A 99 6.81 -10.82 -2.29
N HIS A 100 6.59 -11.93 -1.56
CA HIS A 100 7.41 -12.33 -0.43
C HIS A 100 8.86 -12.59 -0.79
N SER A 101 9.11 -13.40 -1.83
CA SER A 101 10.47 -13.71 -2.28
C SER A 101 11.23 -12.45 -2.67
N LEU A 102 10.60 -11.58 -3.46
CA LEU A 102 11.21 -10.34 -3.93
C LEU A 102 11.48 -9.34 -2.79
N ALA A 103 10.53 -9.14 -1.88
CA ALA A 103 10.71 -8.27 -0.73
C ALA A 103 11.85 -8.77 0.17
N ARG A 104 11.91 -10.09 0.41
CA ARG A 104 12.95 -10.73 1.22
C ARG A 104 14.33 -10.59 0.60
N GLU A 105 14.49 -10.93 -0.68
CA GLU A 105 15.76 -10.79 -1.40
C GLU A 105 16.26 -9.34 -1.38
N THR A 106 15.36 -8.39 -1.60
CA THR A 106 15.68 -6.95 -1.59
C THR A 106 16.13 -6.48 -0.20
N ALA A 107 15.52 -6.98 0.87
CA ALA A 107 15.91 -6.65 2.24
C ALA A 107 17.25 -7.28 2.63
N LEU A 108 17.49 -8.55 2.26
CA LEU A 108 18.72 -9.27 2.55
C LEU A 108 19.92 -8.71 1.78
N ALA A 109 19.75 -8.38 0.49
CA ALA A 109 20.80 -7.79 -0.35
C ALA A 109 21.30 -6.43 0.19
N ARG A 110 20.50 -5.77 1.05
CA ARG A 110 20.84 -4.49 1.68
C ARG A 110 21.48 -4.63 3.07
N ASN A 111 21.85 -5.85 3.46
CA ASN A 111 22.66 -6.16 4.63
C ASN A 111 22.08 -5.65 5.97
N HIS A 112 20.74 -5.67 6.11
CA HIS A 112 20.09 -5.25 7.35
C HIS A 112 20.18 -6.29 8.47
N GLY A 113 20.72 -7.49 8.23
CA GLY A 113 20.93 -8.55 9.25
C GLY A 113 19.66 -9.09 9.92
N ILE A 114 18.49 -8.56 9.56
CA ILE A 114 17.17 -8.95 10.07
C ILE A 114 16.41 -9.55 8.89
N ASP A 115 15.97 -10.80 9.03
CA ASP A 115 15.00 -11.46 8.13
C ASP A 115 13.61 -11.42 8.80
N PRO A 116 12.90 -10.27 8.81
CA PRO A 116 11.54 -10.20 9.35
C PRO A 116 10.55 -11.00 8.48
N TRP A 117 11.00 -11.43 7.29
CA TRP A 117 10.20 -12.06 6.26
C TRP A 117 10.01 -13.56 6.49
N ASN A 118 10.89 -14.23 7.24
CA ASN A 118 10.66 -15.62 7.63
C ASN A 118 9.32 -15.83 8.38
N GLU A 119 8.89 -14.85 9.18
CA GLU A 119 7.61 -14.88 9.91
C GLU A 119 6.40 -14.45 9.04
N LEU A 120 6.64 -13.77 7.92
CA LEU A 120 5.61 -13.36 6.95
C LEU A 120 5.05 -14.51 6.13
N SER A 121 5.79 -15.61 6.06
CA SER A 121 5.36 -16.87 5.47
C SER A 121 4.21 -17.50 6.26
N LYS A 122 4.11 -17.21 7.57
CA LYS A 122 3.04 -17.75 8.41
C LYS A 122 1.73 -17.01 8.10
N PRO A 123 0.60 -17.71 7.94
CA PRO A 123 -0.69 -17.04 7.83
C PRO A 123 -0.93 -16.19 9.09
N ALA A 124 -1.57 -15.02 8.91
CA ALA A 124 -2.02 -14.24 10.06
C ALA A 124 -2.88 -15.15 10.97
N PRO A 125 -2.68 -15.13 12.30
CA PRO A 125 -3.47 -15.94 13.20
C PRO A 125 -4.96 -15.61 12.99
N ALA A 126 -5.80 -16.64 12.87
CA ALA A 126 -7.24 -16.47 12.81
C ALA A 126 -7.71 -15.95 14.17
N GLY A 127 -7.99 -14.64 14.25
CA GLY A 127 -8.44 -13.95 15.46
C GLY A 127 -9.78 -13.27 15.24
N GLU A 128 -10.58 -13.22 16.31
CA GLU A 128 -11.98 -12.79 16.34
C GLU A 128 -12.26 -11.40 15.71
N PRO A 129 -13.45 -11.20 15.12
CA PRO A 129 -13.85 -9.91 14.55
C PRO A 129 -13.99 -8.86 15.66
N TYR A 130 -13.20 -7.78 15.58
CA TYR A 130 -13.16 -6.74 16.62
C TYR A 130 -13.91 -5.45 16.24
N ARG A 131 -14.33 -4.71 17.28
CA ARG A 131 -15.10 -3.46 17.28
C ARG A 131 -14.16 -2.22 17.26
N ARG A 132 -14.51 -1.15 16.51
CA ARG A 132 -13.70 0.07 16.38
C ARG A 132 -13.97 1.11 17.46
N ILE A 133 -12.91 1.79 17.93
CA ILE A 133 -12.92 3.12 18.56
C ILE A 133 -11.85 3.95 17.84
N ARG A 134 -12.15 5.20 17.48
CA ARG A 134 -11.26 6.07 16.66
C ARG A 134 -10.82 7.30 17.47
N ASN A 135 -9.52 7.61 17.47
CA ASN A 135 -8.99 8.94 17.81
C ASN A 135 -8.50 9.62 16.50
N GLY A 136 -9.19 10.71 16.08
CA GLY A 136 -8.88 11.62 14.94
C GLY A 136 -9.32 11.13 13.54
N TYR A 137 -9.87 11.92 12.60
CA TYR A 137 -9.92 13.37 12.36
C TYR A 137 -11.37 13.91 12.48
N GLY A 138 -11.55 15.05 13.15
CA GLY A 138 -12.82 15.79 13.13
C GLY A 138 -12.96 16.59 11.84
N VAL A 139 -13.70 16.07 10.87
CA VAL A 139 -14.41 16.92 9.91
C VAL A 139 -15.88 16.72 10.17
N LEU A 140 -16.48 17.69 10.87
CA LEU A 140 -17.91 17.80 11.11
C LEU A 140 -18.62 18.01 9.76
N MET A 141 -18.97 16.92 9.08
CA MET A 141 -20.08 16.95 8.12
C MET A 141 -21.32 16.50 8.89
N GLY A 142 -22.15 17.47 9.26
CA GLY A 142 -23.42 17.22 9.91
C GLY A 142 -24.29 16.31 9.04
N HIS A 143 -24.66 15.16 9.58
CA HIS A 143 -25.81 14.37 9.15
C HIS A 143 -26.99 14.82 10.01
N PRO A 144 -27.87 15.74 9.56
CA PRO A 144 -28.90 16.29 10.44
C PRO A 144 -30.06 15.33 10.68
N GLU A 145 -30.28 14.32 9.82
CA GLU A 145 -31.51 13.52 9.83
C GLU A 145 -31.29 12.02 9.51
N GLY A 146 -30.16 11.43 9.93
CA GLY A 146 -29.90 10.01 9.64
C GLY A 146 -29.01 9.32 10.66
N VAL A 147 -29.08 7.98 10.69
CA VAL A 147 -28.10 7.15 11.41
C VAL A 147 -26.71 7.50 10.85
N PRO A 148 -25.73 7.87 11.68
CA PRO A 148 -24.38 8.19 11.22
C PRO A 148 -23.85 7.04 10.35
N PRO A 149 -23.26 7.31 9.18
CA PRO A 149 -22.65 6.27 8.37
C PRO A 149 -21.60 5.54 9.22
N VAL A 150 -21.67 4.21 9.21
CA VAL A 150 -20.66 3.39 9.86
C VAL A 150 -19.41 3.43 8.99
N ASP A 151 -18.38 4.10 9.48
CA ASP A 151 -17.08 4.12 8.80
C ASP A 151 -16.54 2.69 8.68
N TYR A 152 -16.39 2.19 7.46
CA TYR A 152 -15.57 1.02 7.15
C TYR A 152 -14.09 1.43 7.13
N PRO A 153 -13.19 0.78 7.89
CA PRO A 153 -11.76 0.99 7.74
C PRO A 153 -11.31 0.41 6.39
N VAL A 154 -10.76 1.24 5.50
CA VAL A 154 -10.17 0.75 4.25
C VAL A 154 -8.86 -0.03 4.49
N PHE A 155 -8.30 -0.02 5.71
CA PHE A 155 -7.15 -0.85 6.04
C PHE A 155 -7.26 -1.40 7.47
N VAL A 156 -7.49 -2.71 7.59
CA VAL A 156 -7.22 -3.47 8.81
C VAL A 156 -5.70 -3.47 8.98
N ARG A 157 -5.17 -2.63 9.86
CA ARG A 157 -3.80 -2.83 10.36
C ARG A 157 -3.88 -4.11 11.19
N ALA A 158 -3.34 -5.21 10.67
CA ALA A 158 -3.24 -6.45 11.43
C ALA A 158 -2.56 -6.13 12.77
N GLN A 159 -3.21 -6.44 13.89
CA GLN A 159 -2.56 -6.32 15.19
C GLN A 159 -1.55 -7.46 15.29
N LEU A 160 -0.30 -7.14 14.98
CA LEU A 160 0.81 -8.06 15.19
C LEU A 160 0.94 -8.37 16.69
N PRO A 161 1.19 -9.64 17.05
CA PRO A 161 1.62 -10.01 18.40
C PRO A 161 2.78 -9.10 18.88
N PRO A 162 2.82 -8.70 20.17
CA PRO A 162 3.83 -7.76 20.67
C PRO A 162 5.27 -8.19 20.44
N ASP A 163 5.55 -9.48 20.56
CA ASP A 163 6.86 -10.12 20.31
C ASP A 163 7.29 -9.98 18.85
N LEU A 164 6.36 -10.18 17.91
CA LEU A 164 6.62 -10.04 16.49
C LEU A 164 6.80 -8.56 16.09
N ARG A 165 5.99 -7.67 16.68
CA ARG A 165 6.10 -6.22 16.47
C ARG A 165 7.48 -5.68 16.83
N ALA A 166 8.09 -6.20 17.90
CA ALA A 166 9.43 -5.80 18.33
C ALA A 166 10.55 -6.21 17.34
N ARG A 167 10.30 -7.21 16.49
CA ARG A 167 11.26 -7.74 15.50
C ARG A 167 11.12 -7.10 14.12
N ILE A 168 10.04 -6.35 13.88
CA ILE A 168 9.72 -5.75 12.59
C ILE A 168 10.19 -4.30 12.58
N PRO A 169 10.91 -3.86 11.53
CA PRO A 169 11.33 -2.46 11.44
C PRO A 169 10.11 -1.53 11.30
N ALA A 170 10.28 -0.28 11.77
CA ALA A 170 9.21 0.69 11.81
C ALA A 170 8.68 1.08 10.41
N PHE A 171 7.48 1.66 10.37
CA PHE A 171 6.94 2.30 9.17
C PHE A 171 7.97 3.26 8.58
N ALA A 172 8.11 3.26 7.25
CA ALA A 172 9.03 4.14 6.54
C ALA A 172 10.52 3.93 6.91
N TRP A 173 10.89 2.70 7.31
CA TRP A 173 12.30 2.36 7.57
C TRP A 173 13.20 2.41 6.33
N LEU A 174 12.63 2.34 5.12
CA LEU A 174 13.34 2.59 3.87
C LEU A 174 13.12 4.02 3.38
N ASP A 175 14.18 4.62 2.84
CA ASP A 175 14.10 5.95 2.25
C ASP A 175 13.32 5.94 0.93
N GLY A 176 12.70 7.07 0.61
CA GLY A 176 11.88 7.21 -0.59
C GLY A 176 12.60 6.98 -1.91
N ARG A 177 13.87 7.39 -2.02
CA ARG A 177 14.66 7.23 -3.26
C ARG A 177 14.97 5.76 -3.50
N THR A 178 15.21 5.01 -2.44
CA THR A 178 15.35 3.56 -2.46
C THR A 178 14.09 2.88 -2.99
N LEU A 179 12.93 3.20 -2.44
CA LEU A 179 11.65 2.59 -2.87
C LEU A 179 11.32 2.96 -4.32
N HIS A 180 11.59 4.20 -4.71
CA HIS A 180 11.37 4.67 -6.08
C HIS A 180 12.27 3.94 -7.09
N ARG A 181 13.59 3.80 -6.80
CA ARG A 181 14.51 3.03 -7.65
C ARG A 181 14.09 1.57 -7.77
N PHE A 182 13.64 0.97 -6.66
CA PHE A 182 13.16 -0.40 -6.65
C PHE A 182 11.94 -0.58 -7.57
N LEU A 183 10.99 0.36 -7.56
CA LEU A 183 9.81 0.31 -8.43
C LEU A 183 10.15 0.45 -9.93
N GLN A 184 11.23 1.17 -10.25
CA GLN A 184 11.69 1.46 -11.61
C GLN A 184 12.75 0.47 -12.13
N ALA A 185 13.24 -0.44 -11.30
CA ALA A 185 14.24 -1.41 -11.71
C ALA A 185 13.71 -2.27 -12.87
N PRO A 186 14.55 -2.56 -13.88
CA PRO A 186 14.18 -3.49 -14.94
C PRO A 186 13.82 -4.85 -14.34
N ALA A 187 12.95 -5.60 -15.02
CA ALA A 187 12.62 -6.95 -14.56
C ALA A 187 13.91 -7.77 -14.42
N PRO A 188 14.07 -8.56 -13.34
CA PRO A 188 15.20 -9.46 -13.24
C PRO A 188 15.18 -10.37 -14.48
N THR A 189 16.21 -10.28 -15.30
CA THR A 189 16.46 -11.24 -16.37
C THR A 189 16.73 -12.59 -15.70
N ASN A 190 15.80 -13.54 -15.89
CA ASN A 190 16.00 -14.94 -15.56
C ASN A 190 17.25 -15.50 -16.26
#